data_AF-A0A2A2I7E9-F1
#
_entry.id   AF-A0A2A2I7E9-F1
#
_cell.length_a   1.000
_cell.length_b   1.000
_cell.length_c   1.000
_cell.angle_alpha   90.00
_cell.angle_beta   90.00
_cell.angle_gamma   90.00
#
_symmetry.space_group_name_H-M   'P 1'
#
loop_
_entity.id
_entity.type
_entity.pdbx_description
1 polymer ?
#
loop_
_entity_poly.entity_id
_entity_poly.type
_entity_poly.pdbx_seq_one_letter_code
_entity_poly.pdbx_strand_id
1 'polypeptide(L)'
;MSEMEPNNLPRKMTNGSLSMNFLSNIRDLDGDGVKDNSITTLSNNTDFEPVGADGTKTTQEEFYGANWRKVAFYMEMNSSPGVRDGVLKQWVDDQLIFSNENVPWMGPSSPGNRKWNIVHFGGNSHFHAYPDEDRREEWYAIDDIYIATDIPGAEQSQVFEPEAPADLVVD
;
A
#
# COMPACT_ATOMS: atom_id res chain seq x y z
N MET A 1 -3.88 -19.32 28.92
CA MET A 1 -3.62 -18.30 27.89
C MET A 1 -3.75 -19.02 26.56
N SER A 2 -4.84 -18.81 25.82
CA SER A 2 -4.89 -19.32 24.45
C SER A 2 -3.83 -18.55 23.65
N GLU A 3 -3.01 -19.26 22.89
CA GLU A 3 -2.17 -18.63 21.88
C GLU A 3 -3.09 -17.78 21.00
N MET A 4 -2.79 -16.49 20.94
CA MET A 4 -3.52 -15.58 20.08
C MET A 4 -3.12 -15.97 18.66
N GLU A 5 -4.08 -16.42 17.83
CA GLU A 5 -3.84 -16.74 16.43
C GLU A 5 -2.98 -15.64 15.76
N PRO A 6 -2.05 -15.98 14.85
CA PRO A 6 -1.28 -14.95 14.15
C PRO A 6 -2.22 -14.00 13.40
N ASN A 7 -1.81 -12.75 13.19
CA ASN A 7 -2.65 -11.74 12.55
C ASN A 7 -2.97 -12.02 11.07
N ASN A 8 -2.66 -13.21 10.53
CA ASN A 8 -2.73 -13.56 9.10
C ASN A 8 -2.41 -12.34 8.23
N LEU A 9 -1.17 -11.88 8.39
CA LEU A 9 -0.63 -10.83 7.57
C LEU A 9 0.52 -11.43 6.78
N PRO A 10 0.64 -11.09 5.48
CA PRO A 10 1.83 -11.42 4.71
C PRO A 10 3.10 -10.77 5.28
N ARG A 11 2.95 -9.83 6.24
CA ARG A 11 4.04 -9.05 6.83
C ARG A 11 3.82 -8.79 8.31
N LYS A 12 4.92 -8.80 9.06
CA LYS A 12 4.88 -8.49 10.50
C LYS A 12 4.57 -7.00 10.73
N MET A 13 3.49 -6.73 11.46
CA MET A 13 3.28 -5.40 12.05
C MET A 13 4.27 -5.17 13.18
N THR A 14 4.89 -3.99 13.19
CA THR A 14 5.81 -3.57 14.25
C THR A 14 5.31 -2.25 14.82
N ASN A 15 4.87 -2.24 16.09
CA ASN A 15 4.39 -1.03 16.79
C ASN A 15 3.32 -0.24 15.99
N GLY A 16 2.36 -0.93 15.38
CA GLY A 16 1.31 -0.31 14.56
C GLY A 16 1.78 0.18 13.18
N SER A 17 3.04 -0.02 12.82
CA SER A 17 3.56 0.20 11.47
C SER A 17 3.51 -1.08 10.65
N LEU A 18 3.07 -0.96 9.40
CA LEU A 18 3.09 -2.04 8.41
C LEU A 18 3.77 -1.52 7.14
N SER A 19 4.73 -2.28 6.61
CA SER A 19 5.29 -1.97 5.29
C SER A 19 4.30 -2.38 4.21
N MET A 20 3.73 -1.37 3.58
CA MET A 20 2.88 -1.47 2.38
C MET A 20 3.73 -1.23 1.13
N ASN A 21 4.83 -1.97 0.98
CA ASN A 21 5.66 -1.92 -0.23
C ASN A 21 5.38 -3.19 -1.05
N PHE A 22 4.80 -3.12 -2.25
CA PHE A 22 4.11 -4.29 -2.85
C PHE A 22 4.97 -5.25 -3.65
N LEU A 23 6.28 -5.15 -3.50
CA LEU A 23 7.22 -5.94 -4.29
C LEU A 23 7.23 -7.44 -3.96
N SER A 24 6.40 -8.00 -3.06
CA SER A 24 6.54 -9.42 -2.69
C SER A 24 5.30 -10.26 -2.38
N ASN A 25 4.07 -9.74 -2.33
CA ASN A 25 2.90 -10.52 -1.84
C ASN A 25 1.55 -10.18 -2.51
N ILE A 26 1.53 -9.60 -3.71
CA ILE A 26 0.27 -9.12 -4.34
C ILE A 26 -0.74 -10.22 -4.69
N ARG A 27 -0.35 -11.50 -4.60
CA ARG A 27 -1.21 -12.66 -4.90
C ARG A 27 -1.68 -13.42 -3.66
N ASP A 28 -1.11 -13.11 -2.49
CA ASP A 28 -1.37 -13.75 -1.20
C ASP A 28 -1.68 -12.61 -0.21
N LEU A 29 -2.93 -12.18 -0.21
CA LEU A 29 -3.36 -10.94 0.44
C LEU A 29 -3.30 -11.04 1.96
N ASP A 30 -3.50 -12.24 2.52
CA ASP A 30 -3.52 -12.51 3.96
C ASP A 30 -2.28 -13.27 4.48
N GLY A 31 -1.36 -13.67 3.61
CA GLY A 31 -0.10 -14.28 4.02
C GLY A 31 -0.23 -15.71 4.53
N ASP A 32 -1.33 -16.40 4.22
CA ASP A 32 -1.53 -17.82 4.57
C ASP A 32 -0.72 -18.79 3.67
N GLY A 33 -0.06 -18.25 2.64
CA GLY A 33 0.74 -18.99 1.67
C GLY A 33 -0.09 -19.56 0.50
N VAL A 34 -1.39 -19.29 0.47
CA VAL A 34 -2.31 -19.58 -0.63
C VAL A 34 -2.45 -18.33 -1.50
N LYS A 35 -2.48 -18.52 -2.81
CA LYS A 35 -2.76 -17.41 -3.73
C LYS A 35 -4.28 -17.18 -3.76
N ASP A 36 -4.74 -16.11 -3.15
CA ASP A 36 -6.13 -15.67 -3.07
C ASP A 36 -6.47 -14.56 -4.07
N ASN A 37 -5.46 -14.04 -4.79
CA ASN A 37 -5.64 -12.98 -5.77
C ASN A 37 -4.99 -13.31 -7.13
N SER A 38 -5.70 -12.98 -8.20
CA SER A 38 -5.22 -13.08 -9.57
C SER A 38 -5.00 -11.68 -10.14
N ILE A 39 -3.75 -11.36 -10.43
CA ILE A 39 -3.37 -10.08 -11.04
C ILE A 39 -3.66 -10.16 -12.53
N THR A 40 -4.71 -9.46 -12.97
CA THR A 40 -5.18 -9.49 -14.37
C THR A 40 -5.08 -8.14 -15.07
N THR A 41 -5.11 -7.03 -14.32
CA THR A 41 -5.10 -5.67 -14.89
C THR A 41 -3.85 -4.87 -14.54
N LEU A 42 -3.08 -5.29 -13.54
CA LEU A 42 -1.87 -4.58 -13.12
C LEU A 42 -0.65 -5.09 -13.91
N SER A 43 -0.27 -4.34 -14.94
CA SER A 43 0.91 -4.60 -15.77
C SER A 43 2.18 -3.95 -15.20
N ASN A 44 3.31 -4.61 -15.38
CA ASN A 44 4.65 -4.10 -15.16
C ASN A 44 4.96 -2.95 -16.15
N ASN A 45 5.64 -1.90 -15.70
CA ASN A 45 6.01 -0.76 -16.52
C ASN A 45 7.15 -1.02 -17.52
N THR A 46 7.91 -2.10 -17.38
CA THR A 46 9.08 -2.37 -18.25
C THR A 46 8.76 -3.37 -19.36
N ASP A 47 8.06 -4.48 -19.05
CA ASP A 47 7.74 -5.56 -19.99
C ASP A 47 6.25 -5.70 -20.30
N PHE A 48 5.38 -4.96 -19.60
CA PHE A 48 3.92 -4.98 -19.72
C PHE A 48 3.24 -6.31 -19.36
N GLU A 49 3.99 -7.29 -18.85
CA GLU A 49 3.44 -8.52 -18.31
C GLU A 49 2.77 -8.26 -16.94
N PRO A 50 1.87 -9.13 -16.46
CA PRO A 50 1.29 -8.98 -15.14
C PRO A 50 2.37 -8.92 -14.06
N VAL A 51 2.27 -7.95 -13.15
CA VAL A 51 3.27 -7.75 -12.10
C VAL A 51 3.55 -9.06 -11.34
N GLY A 52 4.82 -9.42 -11.20
CA GLY A 52 5.28 -10.63 -10.50
C GLY A 52 4.76 -11.95 -11.09
N ALA A 53 4.46 -12.00 -12.39
CA ALA A 53 3.98 -13.20 -13.09
C ALA A 53 4.92 -14.42 -12.93
N ASP A 54 6.22 -14.16 -12.83
CA ASP A 54 7.28 -15.14 -12.59
C ASP A 54 7.40 -15.58 -11.12
N GLY A 55 6.60 -14.98 -10.22
CA GLY A 55 6.64 -15.22 -8.78
C GLY A 55 7.85 -14.60 -8.08
N THR A 56 8.65 -13.79 -8.78
CA THR A 56 9.77 -13.06 -8.18
C THR A 56 9.30 -11.75 -7.56
N LYS A 57 10.20 -11.13 -6.78
CA LYS A 57 9.94 -9.81 -6.25
C LYS A 57 10.07 -8.79 -7.37
N THR A 58 8.98 -8.10 -7.67
CA THR A 58 8.99 -6.95 -8.58
C THR A 58 9.93 -5.87 -8.05
N THR A 59 10.55 -5.08 -8.91
CA THR A 59 11.34 -3.91 -8.55
C THR A 59 10.49 -2.65 -8.49
N GLN A 60 11.03 -1.57 -7.91
CA GLN A 60 10.32 -0.29 -7.88
C GLN A 60 10.10 0.30 -9.28
N GLU A 61 11.06 0.11 -10.19
CA GLU A 61 10.96 0.55 -11.59
C GLU A 61 9.85 -0.20 -12.33
N GLU A 62 9.79 -1.53 -12.15
CA GLU A 62 8.75 -2.36 -12.75
C GLU A 62 7.35 -2.00 -12.22
N PHE A 63 7.23 -1.63 -10.94
CA PHE A 63 5.93 -1.34 -10.33
C PHE A 63 5.48 0.11 -10.53
N TYR A 64 6.31 1.08 -10.15
CA TYR A 64 5.97 2.52 -10.20
C TYR A 64 6.55 3.20 -11.44
N GLY A 65 7.81 2.93 -11.78
CA GLY A 65 8.47 3.41 -13.02
C GLY A 65 8.20 4.88 -13.35
N ALA A 66 8.18 5.19 -14.64
CA ALA A 66 7.90 6.55 -15.15
C ALA A 66 6.40 6.82 -15.41
N ASN A 67 5.52 5.85 -15.18
CA ASN A 67 4.09 5.98 -15.48
C ASN A 67 3.29 6.32 -14.22
N TRP A 68 2.20 7.06 -14.40
CA TRP A 68 1.25 7.31 -13.33
C TRP A 68 0.58 6.02 -12.85
N ARG A 69 0.39 5.92 -11.53
CA ARG A 69 -0.35 4.82 -10.89
C ARG A 69 -1.44 5.39 -10.02
N LYS A 70 -2.65 4.83 -10.14
CA LYS A 70 -3.73 5.12 -9.21
C LYS A 70 -3.56 4.25 -7.98
N VAL A 71 -3.39 4.85 -6.80
CA VAL A 71 -3.26 4.12 -5.54
C VAL A 71 -4.40 4.50 -4.61
N ALA A 72 -5.13 3.51 -4.09
CA ALA A 72 -6.20 3.73 -3.13
C ALA A 72 -5.98 2.91 -1.86
N PHE A 73 -6.34 3.49 -0.72
CA PHE A 73 -6.32 2.83 0.58
C PHE A 73 -7.70 2.90 1.21
N TYR A 74 -8.14 1.81 1.83
CA TYR A 74 -9.28 1.82 2.75
C TYR A 74 -8.81 1.33 4.11
N MET A 75 -9.12 2.10 5.14
CA MET A 75 -8.66 1.84 6.50
C MET A 75 -9.83 2.04 7.47
N GLU A 76 -10.00 1.10 8.38
CA GLU A 76 -11.01 1.17 9.43
C GLU A 76 -10.37 0.83 10.77
N MET A 77 -10.59 1.70 11.76
CA MET A 77 -10.13 1.45 13.14
C MET A 77 -10.85 0.23 13.72
N ASN A 78 -10.15 -0.58 14.50
CA ASN A 78 -10.78 -1.62 15.30
C ASN A 78 -11.73 -1.01 16.36
N SER A 79 -12.76 -1.76 16.77
CA SER A 79 -13.83 -1.26 17.64
C SER A 79 -13.37 -0.91 19.06
N SER A 80 -12.32 -1.58 19.55
CA SER A 80 -11.74 -1.35 20.88
C SER A 80 -10.29 -1.88 20.96
N PRO A 81 -9.46 -1.38 21.91
CA PRO A 81 -8.11 -1.87 22.13
C PRO A 81 -8.03 -3.40 22.23
N GLY A 82 -7.18 -4.02 21.40
CA GLY A 82 -6.97 -5.46 21.33
C GLY A 82 -8.02 -6.26 20.55
N VAL A 83 -9.14 -5.64 20.14
CA VAL A 83 -10.10 -6.29 19.23
C VAL A 83 -9.53 -6.29 17.82
N ARG A 84 -9.72 -7.39 17.09
CA ARG A 84 -9.19 -7.63 15.74
C ARG A 84 -10.28 -7.55 14.69
N ASP A 85 -10.87 -6.38 14.57
CA ASP A 85 -11.95 -6.07 13.62
C ASP A 85 -11.67 -4.79 12.82
N GLY A 86 -10.42 -4.31 12.83
CA GLY A 86 -9.99 -3.21 11.97
C GLY A 86 -9.68 -3.69 10.56
N VAL A 87 -9.85 -2.81 9.59
CA VAL A 87 -9.68 -3.11 8.17
C VAL A 87 -8.50 -2.34 7.59
N LEU A 88 -7.77 -3.00 6.70
CA LEU A 88 -6.78 -2.41 5.81
C LEU A 88 -6.91 -3.05 4.43
N LYS A 89 -7.21 -2.24 3.41
CA LYS A 89 -7.24 -2.67 2.00
C LYS A 89 -6.48 -1.68 1.16
N GLN A 90 -5.95 -2.16 0.04
CA GLN A 90 -5.30 -1.31 -0.93
C GLN A 90 -5.50 -1.80 -2.36
N TRP A 91 -5.66 -0.85 -3.26
CA TRP A 91 -5.75 -1.04 -4.69
C TRP A 91 -4.65 -0.27 -5.42
N VAL A 92 -4.18 -0.84 -6.52
CA VAL A 92 -3.34 -0.16 -7.51
C VAL A 92 -3.95 -0.39 -8.88
N ASP A 93 -4.19 0.68 -9.64
CA ASP A 93 -4.89 0.66 -10.93
C ASP A 93 -6.19 -0.17 -10.88
N ASP A 94 -6.99 0.11 -9.84
CA ASP A 94 -8.26 -0.54 -9.53
C ASP A 94 -8.19 -2.06 -9.20
N GLN A 95 -7.00 -2.67 -9.23
CA GLN A 95 -6.78 -4.04 -8.77
C GLN A 95 -6.57 -4.05 -7.25
N LEU A 96 -7.35 -4.84 -6.52
CA LEU A 96 -7.09 -5.10 -5.10
C LEU A 96 -5.77 -5.88 -4.99
N ILE A 97 -4.80 -5.36 -4.22
CA ILE A 97 -3.48 -6.00 -4.04
C ILE A 97 -3.13 -6.31 -2.59
N PHE A 98 -3.95 -5.84 -1.63
CA PHE A 98 -3.85 -6.20 -0.23
C PHE A 98 -5.22 -6.09 0.46
N SER A 99 -5.54 -7.06 1.33
CA SER A 99 -6.74 -7.00 2.17
C SER A 99 -6.52 -7.74 3.48
N ASN A 100 -6.76 -7.07 4.61
CA ASN A 100 -6.83 -7.68 5.92
C ASN A 100 -7.94 -7.02 6.74
N GLU A 101 -8.85 -7.83 7.27
CA GLU A 101 -10.01 -7.38 8.07
C GLU A 101 -9.88 -7.72 9.57
N ASN A 102 -8.67 -8.12 9.99
CA ASN A 102 -8.34 -8.54 11.35
C ASN A 102 -7.25 -7.65 11.98
N VAL A 103 -7.18 -6.38 11.61
CA VAL A 103 -6.10 -5.48 12.04
C VAL A 103 -6.37 -4.87 13.42
N PRO A 104 -5.52 -5.11 14.44
CA PRO A 104 -5.68 -4.50 15.75
C PRO A 104 -4.93 -3.16 15.83
N TRP A 105 -5.40 -2.14 15.10
CA TRP A 105 -4.77 -0.81 15.05
C TRP A 105 -4.52 -0.22 16.43
N MET A 106 -5.51 -0.33 17.32
CA MET A 106 -5.33 -0.17 18.76
C MET A 106 -4.91 -1.50 19.36
N GLY A 107 -3.63 -1.62 19.72
CA GLY A 107 -3.14 -2.75 20.48
C GLY A 107 -3.79 -2.84 21.88
N PRO A 108 -3.69 -4.00 22.57
CA PRO A 108 -4.33 -4.20 23.89
C PRO A 108 -3.92 -3.20 24.96
N SER A 109 -2.71 -2.64 24.85
CA SER A 109 -2.16 -1.64 25.77
C SER A 109 -2.35 -0.19 25.31
N SER A 110 -3.13 0.05 24.25
CA SER A 110 -3.33 1.40 23.70
C SER A 110 -4.06 2.30 24.71
N PRO A 111 -3.42 3.38 25.20
CA PRO A 111 -4.03 4.23 26.21
C PRO A 111 -5.09 5.15 25.58
N GLY A 112 -6.29 5.16 26.17
CA GLY A 112 -7.29 6.21 25.94
C GLY A 112 -7.97 6.21 24.57
N ASN A 113 -8.08 5.06 23.90
CA ASN A 113 -8.84 4.94 22.65
C ASN A 113 -8.37 5.93 21.57
N ARG A 114 -7.04 6.15 21.46
CA ARG A 114 -6.46 7.06 20.48
C ARG A 114 -6.75 6.55 19.07
N LYS A 115 -7.33 7.43 18.25
CA LYS A 115 -7.65 7.18 16.84
C LYS A 115 -6.75 8.04 15.95
N TRP A 116 -6.71 7.72 14.67
CA TRP A 116 -6.01 8.55 13.69
C TRP A 116 -6.68 9.91 13.54
N ASN A 117 -5.87 10.96 13.43
CA ASN A 117 -6.30 12.33 13.22
C ASN A 117 -5.40 13.09 12.25
N ILE A 118 -4.43 12.40 11.62
CA ILE A 118 -3.45 12.98 10.70
C ILE A 118 -3.26 11.99 9.55
N VAL A 119 -3.23 12.53 8.33
CA VAL A 119 -2.74 11.86 7.12
C VAL A 119 -1.55 12.67 6.63
N HIS A 120 -0.50 12.00 6.22
CA HIS A 120 0.74 12.63 5.74
C HIS A 120 1.27 11.87 4.52
N PHE A 121 1.79 12.60 3.55
CA PHE A 121 2.42 12.07 2.35
C PHE A 121 3.91 12.38 2.37
N GLY A 122 4.73 11.42 1.92
CA GLY A 122 6.16 11.46 2.10
C GLY A 122 6.60 11.07 3.52
N GLY A 123 7.84 10.62 3.68
CA GLY A 123 8.38 10.20 4.97
C GLY A 123 9.22 8.92 4.91
N ASN A 124 10.08 8.78 5.92
CA ASN A 124 11.17 7.81 6.07
C ASN A 124 12.09 7.64 4.85
N SER A 125 13.15 8.42 4.86
CA SER A 125 14.18 8.63 3.85
C SER A 125 15.34 7.62 3.87
N HIS A 126 15.12 6.38 4.32
CA HIS A 126 16.17 5.34 4.27
C HIS A 126 16.13 4.52 2.97
N PHE A 127 16.21 5.22 1.84
CA PHE A 127 16.31 4.62 0.51
C PHE A 127 17.78 4.55 0.08
N HIS A 128 18.29 3.33 -0.12
CA HIS A 128 19.70 3.03 -0.44
C HIS A 128 19.79 2.05 -1.62
N ALA A 129 18.96 2.22 -2.65
CA ALA A 129 19.02 1.36 -3.84
C ALA A 129 20.30 1.59 -4.67
N TYR A 130 20.97 2.73 -4.47
CA TYR A 130 22.16 3.15 -5.20
C TYR A 130 23.31 3.50 -4.24
N PRO A 131 24.57 3.34 -4.66
CA PRO A 131 25.72 3.83 -3.91
C PRO A 131 25.63 5.33 -3.58
N ASP A 132 25.98 5.71 -2.35
CA ASP A 132 26.01 7.12 -1.92
C ASP A 132 26.91 8.02 -2.80
N GLU A 133 27.94 7.43 -3.43
CA GLU A 133 28.88 8.13 -4.32
C GLU A 133 28.22 8.64 -5.61
N ASP A 134 27.14 8.00 -6.06
CA ASP A 134 26.40 8.43 -7.25
C ASP A 134 25.59 9.70 -6.99
N ARG A 135 25.33 10.03 -5.71
CA ARG A 135 24.55 11.21 -5.27
C ARG A 135 23.27 11.40 -6.10
N ARG A 136 22.61 10.29 -6.44
CA ARG A 136 21.46 10.31 -7.34
C ARG A 136 20.29 11.04 -6.70
N GLU A 137 19.72 11.98 -7.42
CA GLU A 137 18.44 12.57 -7.09
C GLU A 137 17.31 11.73 -7.70
N GLU A 138 16.28 11.45 -6.90
CA GLU A 138 15.05 10.82 -7.36
C GLU A 138 13.86 11.65 -6.91
N TRP A 139 12.86 11.72 -7.78
CA TRP A 139 11.63 12.45 -7.53
C TRP A 139 10.44 11.54 -7.80
N TYR A 140 9.33 11.87 -7.15
CA TYR A 140 8.01 11.33 -7.46
C TYR A 140 7.00 12.44 -7.31
N ALA A 141 5.93 12.38 -8.11
CA ALA A 141 4.81 13.29 -8.01
C ALA A 141 3.59 12.56 -7.45
N ILE A 142 2.78 13.29 -6.69
CA ILE A 142 1.47 12.85 -6.21
C ILE A 142 0.48 13.90 -6.68
N ASP A 143 -0.56 13.45 -7.37
CA ASP A 143 -1.66 14.29 -7.84
C ASP A 143 -3.01 13.65 -7.48
N ASP A 144 -4.08 14.44 -7.59
CA ASP A 144 -5.48 14.00 -7.43
C ASP A 144 -5.79 13.33 -6.07
N ILE A 145 -5.31 13.95 -4.98
CA ILE A 145 -5.55 13.44 -3.64
C ILE A 145 -7.03 13.58 -3.26
N TYR A 146 -7.68 12.43 -3.08
CA TYR A 146 -9.04 12.33 -2.57
C TYR A 146 -9.08 11.58 -1.23
N ILE A 147 -9.69 12.19 -0.21
CA ILE A 147 -9.87 11.60 1.13
C ILE A 147 -11.35 11.65 1.50
N ALA A 148 -11.91 10.50 1.85
CA ALA A 148 -13.29 10.34 2.25
C ALA A 148 -13.44 9.43 3.47
N THR A 149 -14.62 9.44 4.07
CA THR A 149 -14.98 8.58 5.22
C THR A 149 -15.49 7.21 4.80
N ASP A 150 -15.84 7.04 3.53
CA ASP A 150 -16.46 5.84 2.98
C ASP A 150 -15.83 5.51 1.62
N ILE A 151 -15.92 4.25 1.21
CA ILE A 151 -15.50 3.84 -0.14
C ILE A 151 -16.46 4.50 -1.13
N PRO A 152 -15.96 5.30 -2.10
CA PRO A 152 -16.80 5.93 -3.10
C PRO A 152 -17.61 4.87 -3.87
N GLY A 153 -18.91 5.11 -4.05
CA GLY A 153 -19.72 4.30 -4.95
C GLY A 153 -19.21 4.37 -6.38
N ALA A 154 -19.57 3.39 -7.23
CA ALA A 154 -19.13 3.33 -8.62
C ALA A 154 -19.45 4.62 -9.43
N GLU A 155 -20.49 5.35 -9.05
CA GLU A 155 -20.90 6.62 -9.67
C GLU A 155 -19.99 7.81 -9.35
N GLN A 156 -19.08 7.66 -8.39
CA GLN A 156 -18.07 8.69 -8.01
C GLN A 156 -16.70 8.41 -8.63
N SER A 157 -16.63 7.55 -9.65
CA SER A 157 -15.43 7.37 -10.46
C SER A 157 -15.16 8.62 -11.30
N GLN A 158 -14.64 9.67 -10.66
CA GLN A 158 -14.01 10.75 -11.40
C GLN A 158 -12.76 10.19 -12.06
N VAL A 159 -12.74 10.28 -13.39
CA VAL A 159 -11.52 10.07 -14.17
C VAL A 159 -10.71 11.34 -13.98
N PHE A 160 -9.68 11.24 -13.15
CA PHE A 160 -8.62 12.23 -13.13
C PHE A 160 -7.51 11.72 -14.03
N GLU A 161 -7.18 12.48 -15.08
CA GLU A 161 -5.97 12.27 -15.85
C GLU A 161 -4.88 13.13 -15.20
N PRO A 162 -3.91 12.53 -14.48
CA PRO A 162 -2.93 13.30 -13.74
C PRO A 162 -2.06 14.12 -14.70
N GLU A 163 -1.87 15.41 -14.38
CA GLU A 163 -1.04 16.31 -15.18
C GLU A 163 0.34 16.42 -14.55
N ALA A 164 1.35 15.83 -15.19
CA ALA A 164 2.73 16.01 -14.75
C ALA A 164 3.12 17.49 -14.84
N PRO A 165 3.89 18.02 -13.86
CA PRO A 165 4.38 19.39 -13.94
C PRO A 165 5.19 19.58 -15.23
N ALA A 166 4.76 20.51 -16.09
CA ALA A 166 5.35 20.69 -17.43
C ALA A 166 6.83 21.12 -17.41
N ASP A 167 7.29 21.70 -16.29
CA ASP A 167 8.60 22.33 -16.16
C ASP A 167 9.47 21.70 -15.04
N LEU A 168 9.20 20.46 -14.63
CA LEU A 168 10.06 19.80 -13.64
C LEU A 168 11.41 19.42 -14.26
N VAL A 169 12.43 20.22 -13.97
CA VAL A 169 13.83 19.88 -14.24
C VAL A 169 14.38 19.21 -12.99
N VAL A 170 14.80 17.96 -13.13
CA VAL A 170 15.52 17.23 -12.09
C VAL A 170 16.98 17.22 -12.53
N ASP A 171 17.83 17.80 -11.69
CA ASP A 171 19.28 17.97 -11.95
C ASP A 171 20.06 16.65 -11.87
#